data_AF-A0A9D6YQ68-F1
#
_entry.id   AF-A0A9D6YQ68-F1
#
_cell.length_a   1.000
_cell.length_b   1.000
_cell.length_c   1.000
_cell.angle_alpha   90.00
_cell.angle_beta   90.00
_cell.angle_gamma   90.00
#
_symmetry.space_group_name_H-M   'P 1'
#
loop_
_entity.id
_entity.type
_entity.pdbx_description
1 polymer ?
#
loop_
_entity_poly.entity_id
_entity_poly.type
_entity_poly.pdbx_seq_one_letter_code
_entity_poly.pdbx_strand_id
1 'polypeptide(L)'
;MAWNIQNDKLKKDIEPKPSATSQFVRTIRSSPAARSVLKAGRALTPVAYAFVLVIVPVFIAINRIGFNYLEGSGRVCEGARPPEWVSRATGKFTTSDPCWASGWMLERGGAYRLTISIDPEKDDPWLDQLMLTDPYGFDGRGFVYSAGVALRRWPSAAWFQPIARIGKRGDVEWPLVPLDGGGALSRYGKKCSSLPSDYANSAEHASFCATHKHLKSCAGSDLSLGIGDPLPPEELDAAKKAWAQDSFVYEGRSCTTTFPRKTFVSEFIASDTGEFFLFVNDAVHIAWPARDQISYRNNTGAATVTIERLPRTEAPATTASAP
;
A
#
# COMPACT_ATOMS: atom_id res chain seq x y z
N MET A 1 23.02 86.26 4.04
CA MET A 1 22.86 84.85 3.61
C MET A 1 22.09 84.12 4.70
N ALA A 2 20.77 84.01 4.56
CA ALA A 2 19.92 83.29 5.49
C ALA A 2 19.52 81.96 4.83
N TRP A 3 19.98 80.85 5.40
CA TRP A 3 19.63 79.52 4.94
C TRP A 3 18.18 79.18 5.30
N ASN A 4 17.50 78.65 4.30
CA ASN A 4 16.08 78.38 4.22
C ASN A 4 15.67 77.21 5.14
N ILE A 5 15.16 77.51 6.34
CA ILE A 5 14.46 76.56 7.21
C ILE A 5 12.96 76.63 6.88
N GLN A 6 12.54 76.00 5.79
CA GLN A 6 11.10 75.86 5.47
C GLN A 6 10.69 74.47 4.94
N ASN A 7 11.48 73.41 5.21
CA ASN A 7 11.08 72.05 4.80
C ASN A 7 10.44 71.17 5.90
N ASP A 8 10.34 71.64 7.15
CA ASP A 8 9.70 70.86 8.23
C ASP A 8 8.19 71.05 8.36
N LYS A 9 7.61 72.08 7.72
CA LYS A 9 6.16 72.35 7.83
C LYS A 9 5.29 71.65 6.79
N LEU A 10 5.88 71.08 5.73
CA LEU A 10 5.12 70.38 4.67
C LEU A 10 4.96 68.87 4.90
N LYS A 11 5.57 68.30 5.96
CA LYS A 11 5.43 66.87 6.29
C LYS A 11 4.40 66.56 7.38
N LYS A 12 3.72 67.56 7.95
CA LYS A 12 2.83 67.35 9.11
C LYS A 12 1.38 66.95 8.80
N ASP A 13 0.89 67.14 7.57
CA ASP A 13 -0.55 67.05 7.31
C ASP A 13 -0.99 65.97 6.31
N ILE A 14 -0.16 64.95 6.06
CA ILE A 14 -0.61 63.74 5.38
C ILE A 14 -0.21 62.54 6.24
N GLU A 15 -0.84 62.40 7.40
CA GLU A 15 -0.98 61.07 7.99
C GLU A 15 -2.02 60.32 7.13
N PRO A 16 -1.62 59.34 6.30
CA PRO A 16 -2.57 58.58 5.51
C PRO A 16 -3.54 57.88 6.48
N LYS A 17 -4.83 58.18 6.36
CA LYS A 17 -5.87 57.50 7.14
C LYS A 17 -5.69 55.99 6.95
N PRO A 18 -5.60 55.21 8.05
CA PRO A 18 -5.37 53.79 7.96
C PRO A 18 -6.49 53.15 7.11
N SER A 19 -6.09 52.47 6.03
CA SER A 19 -7.02 51.72 5.16
C SER A 19 -7.85 50.73 5.99
N ALA A 20 -9.05 50.38 5.50
CA ALA A 20 -9.91 49.41 6.17
C ALA A 20 -9.18 48.08 6.47
N THR A 21 -8.29 47.66 5.58
CA THR A 21 -7.42 46.49 5.78
C THR A 21 -6.44 46.66 6.94
N SER A 22 -5.85 47.85 7.12
CA SER A 22 -4.92 48.11 8.21
C SER A 22 -5.62 48.20 9.58
N GLN A 23 -6.86 48.70 9.61
CA GLN A 23 -7.69 48.72 10.83
C GLN A 23 -8.10 47.29 11.21
N PHE A 24 -8.55 46.49 10.24
CA PHE A 24 -8.87 45.08 10.43
C PHE A 24 -7.67 44.27 10.97
N VAL A 25 -6.49 44.44 10.38
CA VAL A 25 -5.25 43.80 10.84
C VAL A 25 -4.87 44.23 12.26
N ARG A 26 -5.05 45.51 12.62
CA ARG A 26 -4.83 45.99 14.00
C ARG A 26 -5.80 45.32 14.98
N THR A 27 -7.09 45.22 14.63
CA THR A 27 -8.11 44.58 15.47
C THR A 27 -7.80 43.10 15.71
N ILE A 28 -7.37 42.37 14.67
CA ILE A 28 -6.91 40.99 14.81
C ILE A 28 -5.69 40.93 15.74
N ARG A 29 -4.67 41.75 15.50
CA ARG A 29 -3.43 41.77 16.30
C ARG A 29 -3.62 42.16 17.77
N SER A 30 -4.57 43.04 18.06
CA SER A 30 -4.88 43.45 19.44
C SER A 30 -5.81 42.48 20.16
N SER A 31 -6.48 41.57 19.44
CA SER A 31 -7.36 40.59 20.08
C SER A 31 -6.57 39.64 21.00
N PRO A 32 -7.05 39.40 22.25
CA PRO A 32 -6.44 38.43 23.15
C PRO A 32 -6.42 37.01 22.56
N ALA A 33 -7.47 36.64 21.82
CA ALA A 33 -7.56 35.36 21.12
C ALA A 33 -6.44 35.18 20.08
N ALA A 34 -6.19 36.16 19.21
CA ALA A 34 -5.10 36.05 18.24
C ALA A 34 -3.72 36.04 18.90
N ARG A 35 -3.52 36.79 19.99
CA ARG A 35 -2.26 36.74 20.76
C ARG A 35 -2.04 35.37 21.39
N SER A 36 -3.08 34.74 21.93
CA SER A 36 -3.03 33.36 22.46
C SER A 36 -2.75 32.33 21.37
N VAL A 37 -3.43 32.42 20.22
CA VAL A 37 -3.19 31.55 19.05
C VAL A 37 -1.76 31.71 18.53
N LEU A 38 -1.24 32.94 18.42
CA LEU A 38 0.13 33.18 17.98
C LEU A 38 1.17 32.68 18.99
N LYS A 39 0.90 32.81 20.30
CA LYS A 39 1.79 32.30 21.36
C LYS A 39 1.81 30.77 21.35
N ALA A 40 0.65 30.13 21.23
CA ALA A 40 0.53 28.68 21.09
C ALA A 40 1.22 28.20 19.81
N GLY A 41 0.96 28.85 18.67
CA GLY A 41 1.60 28.55 17.39
C GLY A 41 3.12 28.64 17.46
N ARG A 42 3.68 29.71 18.04
CA ARG A 42 5.14 29.84 18.21
C ARG A 42 5.77 28.74 19.06
N ALA A 43 5.04 28.21 20.04
CA ALA A 43 5.52 27.09 20.86
C ALA A 43 5.34 25.73 20.16
N LEU A 44 4.23 25.54 19.45
CA LEU A 44 3.87 24.27 18.81
C LEU A 44 4.55 24.06 17.46
N THR A 45 4.81 25.12 16.69
CA THR A 45 5.41 25.01 15.35
C THR A 45 6.80 24.35 15.38
N PRO A 46 7.75 24.71 16.27
CA PRO A 46 9.03 24.03 16.35
C PRO A 46 8.90 22.55 16.73
N VAL A 47 7.96 22.22 17.62
CA VAL A 47 7.68 20.84 18.03
C VAL A 47 7.10 20.03 16.87
N ALA A 48 6.11 20.58 16.17
CA ALA A 48 5.52 19.95 14.99
C ALA A 48 6.56 19.77 13.88
N TYR A 49 7.43 20.76 13.66
CA TYR A 49 8.53 20.68 12.70
C TYR A 49 9.51 19.57 13.07
N ALA A 50 9.98 19.52 14.32
CA ALA A 50 10.87 18.47 14.80
C ALA A 50 10.21 17.08 14.67
N PHE A 51 8.92 16.98 14.99
CA PHE A 51 8.20 15.72 14.87
C PHE A 51 8.12 15.24 13.42
N VAL A 52 7.63 16.09 12.51
CA VAL A 52 7.37 15.73 11.11
C VAL A 52 8.67 15.54 10.31
N LEU A 53 9.70 16.34 10.56
CA LEU A 53 10.89 16.37 9.71
C LEU A 53 12.12 15.70 10.31
N VAL A 54 12.09 15.38 11.61
CA VAL A 54 13.19 14.68 12.27
C VAL A 54 12.71 13.34 12.84
N ILE A 55 11.72 13.36 13.73
CA ILE A 55 11.33 12.16 14.47
C ILE A 55 10.70 11.11 13.55
N VAL A 56 9.72 11.49 12.73
CA VAL A 56 9.04 10.56 11.81
C VAL A 56 10.02 9.94 10.79
N PRO A 57 10.86 10.70 10.07
CA PRO A 57 11.84 10.12 9.15
C PRO A 57 12.87 9.22 9.83
N VAL A 58 13.36 9.59 11.03
CA VAL A 58 14.29 8.76 11.79
C VAL A 58 13.64 7.43 12.18
N PHE A 59 12.38 7.46 12.62
CA PHE A 59 11.64 6.24 12.95
C PHE A 59 11.47 5.33 11.72
N ILE A 60 11.08 5.90 10.57
CA ILE A 60 10.97 5.17 9.30
C ILE A 60 12.34 4.57 8.91
N ALA A 61 13.42 5.34 9.03
CA ALA A 61 14.76 4.88 8.69
C ALA A 61 15.20 3.71 9.58
N ILE A 62 15.00 3.82 10.90
CA ILE A 62 15.28 2.72 11.85
C ILE A 62 14.50 1.49 11.44
N ASN A 63 13.19 1.63 11.19
CA ASN A 63 12.32 0.55 10.77
C ASN A 63 12.83 -0.16 9.50
N ARG A 64 13.15 0.61 8.45
CA ARG A 64 13.65 0.08 7.17
C ARG A 64 14.99 -0.62 7.34
N ILE A 65 15.93 -0.03 8.08
CA ILE A 65 17.24 -0.64 8.35
C ILE A 65 17.07 -1.97 9.08
N GLY A 66 16.26 -1.99 10.13
CA GLY A 66 16.03 -3.20 10.92
C GLY A 66 15.32 -4.29 10.13
N PHE A 67 14.27 -3.95 9.36
CA PHE A 67 13.56 -4.93 8.53
C PHE A 67 14.48 -5.50 7.46
N ASN A 68 15.22 -4.66 6.71
CA ASN A 68 16.15 -5.13 5.68
C ASN A 68 17.24 -6.04 6.26
N TYR A 69 17.69 -5.77 7.49
CA TYR A 69 18.62 -6.66 8.19
C TYR A 69 17.99 -8.03 8.52
N LEU A 70 16.77 -8.04 9.06
CA LEU A 70 16.05 -9.29 9.37
C LEU A 70 15.78 -10.10 8.10
N GLU A 71 15.39 -9.43 7.04
CA GLU A 71 15.16 -10.04 5.74
C GLU A 71 16.46 -10.60 5.14
N GLY A 72 17.49 -9.77 5.00
CA GLY A 72 18.78 -10.15 4.39
C GLY A 72 19.51 -11.27 5.14
N SER A 73 19.30 -11.38 6.46
CA SER A 73 19.84 -12.48 7.28
C SER A 73 19.05 -13.80 7.16
N GLY A 74 17.91 -13.79 6.46
CA GLY A 74 17.03 -14.93 6.26
C GLY A 74 16.22 -15.29 7.50
N ARG A 75 15.81 -14.28 8.28
CA ARG A 75 14.88 -14.44 9.41
C ARG A 75 13.42 -14.24 9.01
N VAL A 76 13.16 -13.54 7.92
CA VAL A 76 11.82 -13.38 7.35
C VAL A 76 11.50 -14.53 6.42
N CYS A 77 12.34 -14.75 5.41
CA CYS A 77 12.23 -15.86 4.48
C CYS A 77 12.90 -17.11 5.07
N GLU A 78 12.13 -18.16 5.28
CA GLU A 78 12.63 -19.46 5.73
C GLU A 78 12.38 -20.50 4.64
N GLY A 79 13.44 -21.04 4.07
CA GLY A 79 13.32 -21.97 2.94
C GLY A 79 12.77 -23.35 3.31
N ALA A 80 12.14 -24.01 2.34
CA ALA A 80 11.72 -25.39 2.44
C ALA A 80 12.91 -26.35 2.58
N ARG A 81 12.67 -27.59 3.03
CA ARG A 81 13.72 -28.60 3.22
C ARG A 81 13.34 -29.96 2.61
N PRO A 82 14.05 -30.45 1.57
CA PRO A 82 14.87 -29.71 0.60
C PRO A 82 14.04 -29.13 -0.56
N PRO A 83 14.42 -27.99 -1.15
CA PRO A 83 13.82 -27.46 -2.37
C PRO A 83 14.20 -28.28 -3.62
N GLU A 84 13.34 -28.29 -4.63
CA GLU A 84 13.47 -29.07 -5.86
C GLU A 84 13.67 -28.20 -7.10
N TRP A 85 14.52 -28.64 -8.03
CA TRP A 85 14.76 -27.93 -9.30
C TRP A 85 13.50 -27.87 -10.15
N VAL A 86 13.14 -26.65 -10.55
CA VAL A 86 11.88 -26.45 -11.24
C VAL A 86 12.00 -26.58 -12.75
N SER A 87 11.24 -27.52 -13.31
CA SER A 87 10.87 -27.55 -14.72
C SER A 87 9.44 -27.03 -14.90
N ARG A 88 8.53 -27.54 -14.09
CA ARG A 88 7.17 -27.04 -13.86
C ARG A 88 6.75 -27.44 -12.45
N ALA A 89 6.18 -26.51 -11.70
CA ALA A 89 5.64 -26.79 -10.37
C ALA A 89 4.42 -25.92 -10.08
N THR A 90 3.58 -26.40 -9.16
CA THR A 90 2.37 -25.71 -8.72
C THR A 90 2.26 -25.79 -7.20
N GLY A 91 1.85 -24.69 -6.57
CA GLY A 91 1.77 -24.56 -5.12
C GLY A 91 0.67 -23.60 -4.69
N LYS A 92 0.30 -23.66 -3.41
CA LYS A 92 -0.73 -22.80 -2.83
C LYS A 92 -0.11 -21.65 -2.07
N PHE A 93 -0.39 -20.43 -2.53
CA PHE A 93 0.06 -19.18 -1.93
C PHE A 93 -1.07 -18.53 -1.13
N THR A 94 -0.72 -17.88 -0.01
CA THR A 94 -1.63 -17.09 0.83
C THR A 94 -1.06 -15.68 1.01
N THR A 95 -1.90 -14.66 0.85
CA THR A 95 -1.47 -13.24 0.93
C THR A 95 -0.99 -12.82 2.32
N SER A 96 -1.32 -13.60 3.35
CA SER A 96 -0.89 -13.40 4.74
C SER A 96 0.51 -13.93 5.06
N ASP A 97 1.17 -14.61 4.12
CA ASP A 97 2.56 -15.04 4.32
C ASP A 97 3.54 -13.93 3.90
N PRO A 98 4.32 -13.35 4.84
CA PRO A 98 5.29 -12.31 4.52
C PRO A 98 6.47 -12.81 3.69
N CYS A 99 6.67 -14.13 3.59
CA CYS A 99 7.61 -14.72 2.66
C CYS A 99 7.28 -16.21 2.45
N TRP A 100 6.39 -16.48 1.49
CA TRP A 100 5.97 -17.84 1.16
C TRP A 100 7.12 -18.59 0.47
N ALA A 101 7.55 -19.67 1.10
CA ALA A 101 8.58 -20.57 0.60
C ALA A 101 7.97 -21.55 -0.39
N SER A 102 8.33 -21.42 -1.67
CA SER A 102 7.74 -22.27 -2.71
C SER A 102 8.31 -23.69 -2.71
N GLY A 103 9.50 -23.90 -2.15
CA GLY A 103 10.26 -25.14 -2.33
C GLY A 103 10.82 -25.34 -3.74
N TRP A 104 10.80 -24.32 -4.61
CA TRP A 104 11.27 -24.42 -6.00
C TRP A 104 12.62 -23.77 -6.18
N MET A 105 13.61 -24.54 -6.62
CA MET A 105 14.95 -24.07 -6.94
C MET A 105 15.00 -23.53 -8.36
N LEU A 106 15.42 -22.27 -8.49
CA LEU A 106 15.69 -21.60 -9.76
C LEU A 106 17.19 -21.62 -10.07
N GLU A 107 17.51 -21.66 -11.36
CA GLU A 107 18.87 -21.58 -11.89
C GLU A 107 19.13 -20.16 -12.40
N ARG A 108 20.24 -19.55 -11.98
CA ARG A 108 20.71 -18.26 -12.50
C ARG A 108 20.74 -18.26 -14.03
N GLY A 109 20.16 -17.23 -14.64
CA GLY A 109 20.04 -17.09 -16.09
C GLY A 109 18.94 -17.94 -16.72
N GLY A 110 18.21 -18.74 -15.94
CA GLY A 110 17.01 -19.44 -16.41
C GLY A 110 15.86 -18.45 -16.64
N ALA A 111 15.13 -18.65 -17.74
CA ALA A 111 13.89 -17.93 -18.01
C ALA A 111 12.71 -18.71 -17.44
N TYR A 112 11.79 -18.01 -16.78
CA TYR A 112 10.65 -18.60 -16.10
C TYR A 112 9.37 -17.83 -16.41
N ARG A 113 8.26 -18.56 -16.51
CA ARG A 113 6.91 -17.99 -16.50
C ARG A 113 6.23 -18.37 -15.20
N LEU A 114 5.75 -17.37 -14.48
CA LEU A 114 4.94 -17.49 -13.28
C LEU A 114 3.50 -17.12 -13.60
N THR A 115 2.57 -17.96 -13.18
CA THR A 115 1.12 -17.72 -13.25
C THR A 115 0.53 -17.78 -11.85
N ILE A 116 -0.15 -16.73 -11.45
CA ILE A 116 -0.94 -16.66 -10.22
C ILE A 116 -2.40 -16.68 -10.64
N SER A 117 -3.16 -17.66 -10.14
CA SER A 117 -4.58 -17.85 -10.48
C SER A 117 -5.42 -17.95 -9.21
N ILE A 118 -6.47 -17.13 -9.14
CA ILE A 118 -7.49 -17.18 -8.10
C ILE A 118 -8.71 -17.93 -8.67
N ASP A 119 -9.07 -19.06 -8.08
CA ASP A 119 -10.31 -19.79 -8.37
C ASP A 119 -11.43 -19.25 -7.47
N PRO A 120 -12.40 -18.45 -7.95
CA PRO A 120 -13.42 -17.80 -7.11
C PRO A 120 -14.32 -18.78 -6.34
N GLU A 121 -14.38 -20.04 -6.76
CA GLU A 121 -15.17 -21.08 -6.08
C GLU A 121 -14.41 -21.72 -4.92
N LYS A 122 -13.07 -21.73 -4.98
CA LYS A 122 -12.21 -22.46 -4.02
C LYS A 122 -11.32 -21.54 -3.18
N ASP A 123 -11.05 -20.34 -3.68
CA ASP A 123 -10.06 -19.44 -3.12
C ASP A 123 -10.73 -18.24 -2.47
N ASP A 124 -10.15 -17.81 -1.36
CA ASP A 124 -10.57 -16.58 -0.73
C ASP A 124 -10.13 -15.37 -1.58
N PRO A 125 -10.96 -14.33 -1.69
CA PRO A 125 -10.64 -13.11 -2.41
C PRO A 125 -9.43 -12.44 -1.77
N TRP A 126 -8.72 -11.63 -2.55
CA TRP A 126 -7.58 -10.88 -2.03
C TRP A 126 -8.08 -9.61 -1.33
N LEU A 127 -7.80 -9.51 -0.03
CA LEU A 127 -8.13 -8.35 0.80
C LEU A 127 -6.93 -7.88 1.61
N ASP A 128 -6.78 -6.57 1.67
CA ASP A 128 -6.11 -5.83 2.76
C ASP A 128 -7.19 -5.32 3.71
N GLN A 129 -7.45 -6.03 4.81
CA GLN A 129 -8.62 -5.81 5.67
C GLN A 129 -9.96 -5.81 4.90
N LEU A 130 -10.54 -4.63 4.68
CA LEU A 130 -11.80 -4.40 3.99
C LEU A 130 -11.56 -3.97 2.53
N MET A 131 -10.32 -3.75 2.12
CA MET A 131 -10.00 -3.34 0.76
C MET A 131 -9.91 -4.56 -0.16
N LEU A 132 -10.90 -4.73 -1.03
CA LEU A 132 -10.93 -5.75 -2.08
C LEU A 132 -9.97 -5.37 -3.22
N THR A 133 -9.13 -6.31 -3.63
CA THR A 133 -8.17 -6.13 -4.74
C THR A 133 -8.09 -7.37 -5.62
N ASP A 134 -7.31 -7.29 -6.70
CA ASP A 134 -6.96 -8.40 -7.57
C ASP A 134 -5.43 -8.68 -7.54
N PRO A 135 -4.94 -9.72 -8.24
CA PRO A 135 -3.54 -10.12 -8.26
C PRO A 135 -2.54 -9.09 -8.80
N TYR A 136 -3.00 -7.97 -9.36
CA TYR A 136 -2.11 -6.90 -9.82
C TYR A 136 -1.89 -5.84 -8.72
N GLY A 137 -2.61 -5.97 -7.60
CA GLY A 137 -2.58 -5.01 -6.52
C GLY A 137 -3.37 -3.74 -6.82
N PHE A 138 -3.19 -2.72 -5.98
CA PHE A 138 -3.94 -1.48 -6.05
C PHE A 138 -3.11 -0.25 -5.66
N ASP A 139 -3.54 0.89 -6.19
CA ASP A 139 -3.06 2.19 -5.76
C ASP A 139 -3.84 2.63 -4.51
N GLY A 140 -3.16 2.65 -3.36
CA GLY A 140 -3.74 3.05 -2.09
C GLY A 140 -4.11 4.54 -2.09
N ARG A 141 -5.31 4.88 -1.60
CA ARG A 141 -5.77 6.26 -1.41
C ARG A 141 -6.29 6.50 -0.01
N GLY A 142 -6.03 7.69 0.50
CA GLY A 142 -6.35 8.11 1.85
C GLY A 142 -5.07 8.38 2.63
N PHE A 143 -5.15 9.25 3.64
CA PHE A 143 -3.99 9.66 4.40
C PHE A 143 -3.20 8.47 4.97
N VAL A 144 -3.89 7.39 5.37
CA VAL A 144 -3.27 6.15 5.88
C VAL A 144 -2.38 5.49 4.82
N TYR A 145 -2.93 5.12 3.65
CA TYR A 145 -2.15 4.49 2.58
C TYR A 145 -1.06 5.40 2.03
N SER A 146 -1.32 6.70 1.91
CA SER A 146 -0.32 7.66 1.44
C SER A 146 0.83 7.85 2.44
N ALA A 147 0.53 7.91 3.74
CA ALA A 147 1.57 7.95 4.78
C ALA A 147 2.29 6.61 4.92
N GLY A 148 1.60 5.49 4.66
CA GLY A 148 2.14 4.14 4.73
C GLY A 148 3.07 3.75 3.57
N VAL A 149 3.13 4.54 2.48
CA VAL A 149 4.00 4.25 1.33
C VAL A 149 5.46 4.04 1.73
N ALA A 150 5.97 4.84 2.67
CA ALA A 150 7.35 4.74 3.14
C ALA A 150 7.61 3.47 3.98
N LEU A 151 6.55 2.83 4.47
CA LEU A 151 6.60 1.59 5.24
C LEU A 151 6.38 0.35 4.36
N ARG A 152 5.96 0.50 3.10
CA ARG A 152 5.88 -0.62 2.15
C ARG A 152 7.23 -1.32 2.03
N ARG A 153 7.21 -2.65 1.90
CA ARG A 153 8.42 -3.44 1.63
C ARG A 153 9.13 -2.94 0.38
N TRP A 154 8.37 -2.75 -0.69
CA TRP A 154 8.79 -2.09 -1.92
C TRP A 154 8.06 -0.74 -2.10
N PRO A 155 8.72 0.39 -1.79
CA PRO A 155 8.08 1.71 -1.84
C PRO A 155 7.60 2.15 -3.23
N SER A 156 8.22 1.64 -4.30
CA SER A 156 7.88 1.96 -5.69
C SER A 156 6.83 1.05 -6.31
N ALA A 157 6.54 -0.11 -5.72
CA ALA A 157 5.52 -1.05 -6.20
C ALA A 157 4.15 -0.72 -5.60
N ALA A 158 3.06 -1.14 -6.24
CA ALA A 158 1.70 -0.94 -5.73
C ALA A 158 1.44 -1.78 -4.47
N TRP A 159 0.41 -1.44 -3.69
CA TRP A 159 -0.03 -2.30 -2.59
C TRP A 159 -0.55 -3.62 -3.16
N PHE A 160 -0.29 -4.72 -2.46
CA PHE A 160 -0.67 -6.07 -2.88
C PHE A 160 -0.04 -6.58 -4.19
N GLN A 161 0.84 -5.79 -4.82
CA GLN A 161 1.55 -6.26 -6.01
C GLN A 161 2.45 -7.45 -5.63
N PRO A 162 2.41 -8.56 -6.37
CA PRO A 162 3.29 -9.70 -6.12
C PRO A 162 4.76 -9.31 -6.25
N ILE A 163 5.55 -9.66 -5.24
CA ILE A 163 7.00 -9.49 -5.20
C ILE A 163 7.63 -10.86 -5.15
N ALA A 164 8.60 -11.09 -6.03
CA ALA A 164 9.39 -12.31 -6.08
C ALA A 164 10.74 -12.10 -5.38
N ARG A 165 11.29 -13.19 -4.85
CA ARG A 165 12.63 -13.24 -4.28
C ARG A 165 13.31 -14.55 -4.62
N ILE A 166 14.63 -14.53 -4.77
CA ILE A 166 15.46 -15.73 -4.91
C ILE A 166 16.41 -15.83 -3.72
N GLY A 167 16.39 -16.99 -3.07
CA GLY A 167 17.30 -17.30 -1.97
C GLY A 167 16.84 -16.81 -0.60
N LYS A 168 17.18 -17.59 0.43
CA LYS A 168 16.81 -17.32 1.82
C LYS A 168 17.45 -16.03 2.36
N ARG A 169 18.63 -15.66 1.87
CA ARG A 169 19.44 -14.53 2.36
C ARG A 169 19.78 -13.57 1.22
N GLY A 170 20.26 -12.38 1.55
CA GLY A 170 20.59 -11.34 0.57
C GLY A 170 19.40 -10.47 0.20
N ASP A 171 19.49 -9.82 -0.95
CA ASP A 171 18.64 -8.71 -1.41
C ASP A 171 18.05 -8.93 -2.81
N VAL A 172 18.07 -10.17 -3.31
CA VAL A 172 17.52 -10.51 -4.63
C VAL A 172 16.00 -10.62 -4.55
N GLU A 173 15.33 -9.46 -4.50
CA GLU A 173 13.89 -9.31 -4.56
C GLU A 173 13.47 -8.26 -5.61
N TRP A 174 12.32 -8.47 -6.26
CA TRP A 174 11.80 -7.55 -7.27
C TRP A 174 10.28 -7.67 -7.44
N PRO A 175 9.59 -6.56 -7.80
CA PRO A 175 8.18 -6.60 -8.13
C PRO A 175 7.98 -7.33 -9.44
N LEU A 176 7.02 -8.27 -9.46
CA LEU A 176 6.64 -8.95 -10.68
C LEU A 176 5.87 -7.99 -11.59
N VAL A 177 6.20 -8.05 -12.88
CA VAL A 177 5.57 -7.24 -13.93
C VAL A 177 4.69 -8.16 -14.77
N PRO A 178 3.40 -7.83 -14.97
CA PRO A 178 2.50 -8.67 -15.73
C PRO A 178 2.79 -8.60 -17.23
N LEU A 179 2.67 -9.75 -17.90
CA LEU A 179 2.96 -9.93 -19.32
C LEU A 179 2.01 -9.14 -20.23
N ASP A 180 0.77 -8.92 -19.79
CA ASP A 180 -0.23 -8.13 -20.52
C ASP A 180 -0.02 -6.60 -20.38
N GLY A 181 0.98 -6.16 -19.60
CA GLY A 181 1.26 -4.76 -19.34
C GLY A 181 0.22 -4.07 -18.44
N GLY A 182 -0.69 -4.83 -17.82
CA GLY A 182 -1.70 -4.29 -16.92
C GLY A 182 -1.08 -3.64 -15.68
N GLY A 183 -1.66 -2.54 -15.22
CA GLY A 183 -1.24 -1.88 -13.98
C GLY A 183 -2.01 -2.36 -12.75
N ALA A 184 -1.56 -1.91 -11.59
CA ALA A 184 -2.36 -1.95 -10.38
C ALA A 184 -3.71 -1.26 -10.58
N LEU A 185 -4.71 -1.70 -9.83
CA LEU A 185 -6.03 -1.09 -9.87
C LEU A 185 -5.94 0.34 -9.35
N SER A 186 -6.21 1.31 -10.22
CA SER A 186 -6.36 2.69 -9.78
C SER A 186 -7.73 2.84 -9.12
N ARG A 187 -7.77 3.35 -7.89
CA ARG A 187 -9.05 3.77 -7.29
C ARG A 187 -9.71 4.89 -8.11
N TYR A 188 -8.95 5.67 -8.90
CA TYR A 188 -9.50 6.67 -9.85
C TYR A 188 -9.89 6.00 -11.18
N GLY A 189 -10.19 4.69 -11.11
CA GLY A 189 -10.55 3.87 -12.23
C GLY A 189 -11.49 4.63 -13.15
N LYS A 190 -11.29 4.43 -14.44
CA LYS A 190 -12.20 4.90 -15.48
C LYS A 190 -13.64 4.55 -15.06
N LYS A 191 -14.62 5.36 -15.50
CA LYS A 191 -16.04 5.08 -15.28
C LYS A 191 -16.30 3.57 -15.47
N CYS A 192 -16.92 2.93 -14.48
CA CYS A 192 -17.20 1.48 -14.43
C CYS A 192 -16.07 0.52 -14.00
N SER A 193 -15.02 0.96 -13.27
CA SER A 193 -14.17 0.03 -12.50
C SER A 193 -14.75 -0.21 -11.10
N SER A 194 -15.09 -1.45 -10.73
CA SER A 194 -15.56 -1.78 -9.37
C SER A 194 -14.43 -1.92 -8.36
N LEU A 195 -13.18 -2.13 -8.81
CA LEU A 195 -12.03 -2.37 -7.94
C LEU A 195 -10.90 -1.32 -8.09
N PRO A 196 -10.08 -1.09 -7.04
CA PRO A 196 -10.24 -1.65 -5.69
C PRO A 196 -11.49 -1.05 -5.01
N SER A 197 -12.21 -1.84 -4.21
CA SER A 197 -13.38 -1.39 -3.47
C SER A 197 -13.20 -1.60 -1.98
N ASP A 198 -13.77 -0.68 -1.22
CA ASP A 198 -13.92 -0.85 0.21
C ASP A 198 -15.18 -1.69 0.46
N TYR A 199 -14.98 -2.94 0.87
CA TYR A 199 -16.02 -3.91 1.17
C TYR A 199 -17.03 -3.38 2.19
N ALA A 200 -16.61 -2.49 3.11
CA ALA A 200 -17.51 -1.87 4.08
C ALA A 200 -18.69 -1.11 3.43
N ASN A 201 -18.47 -0.63 2.20
CA ASN A 201 -19.46 0.13 1.41
C ASN A 201 -20.28 -0.74 0.44
N SER A 202 -20.11 -2.07 0.47
CA SER A 202 -20.84 -2.99 -0.41
C SER A 202 -22.24 -3.32 0.14
N ALA A 203 -23.14 -3.73 -0.76
CA ALA A 203 -24.47 -4.19 -0.36
C ALA A 203 -24.41 -5.51 0.41
N GLU A 204 -23.43 -6.36 0.08
CA GLU A 204 -23.13 -7.63 0.73
C GLU A 204 -22.73 -7.42 2.19
N HIS A 205 -21.81 -6.49 2.47
CA HIS A 205 -21.43 -6.11 3.84
C HIS A 205 -22.62 -5.55 4.61
N ALA A 206 -23.40 -4.64 4.01
CA ALA A 206 -24.60 -4.10 4.64
C ALA A 206 -25.62 -5.20 4.99
N SER A 207 -25.81 -6.17 4.10
CA SER A 207 -26.72 -7.32 4.33
C SER A 207 -26.20 -8.24 5.43
N PHE A 208 -24.89 -8.49 5.47
CA PHE A 208 -24.24 -9.30 6.48
C PHE A 208 -24.34 -8.65 7.87
N CYS A 209 -24.03 -7.36 7.96
CA CYS A 209 -24.06 -6.60 9.21
C CYS A 209 -25.47 -6.35 9.75
N ALA A 210 -26.52 -6.50 8.93
CA ALA A 210 -27.90 -6.45 9.42
C ALA A 210 -28.19 -7.54 10.47
N THR A 211 -27.52 -8.69 10.37
CA THR A 211 -27.68 -9.85 11.27
C THR A 211 -26.48 -10.07 12.20
N HIS A 212 -25.30 -9.50 11.91
CA HIS A 212 -24.05 -9.72 12.68
C HIS A 212 -23.51 -8.46 13.37
N LYS A 213 -24.39 -7.61 13.94
CA LYS A 213 -24.03 -6.33 14.58
C LYS A 213 -22.98 -6.40 15.71
N HIS A 214 -22.77 -7.58 16.27
CA HIS A 214 -21.82 -7.81 17.36
C HIS A 214 -20.36 -7.87 16.88
N LEU A 215 -20.15 -8.10 15.58
CA LEU A 215 -18.81 -8.11 14.99
C LEU A 215 -18.24 -6.71 14.91
N LYS A 216 -16.92 -6.64 15.12
CA LYS A 216 -16.16 -5.40 15.00
C LYS A 216 -16.36 -4.76 13.64
N SER A 217 -16.23 -5.50 12.53
CA SER A 217 -16.41 -5.00 11.15
C SER A 217 -17.73 -4.24 10.96
N CYS A 218 -18.79 -4.68 11.64
CA CYS A 218 -20.14 -4.11 11.57
C CYS A 218 -20.43 -2.94 12.52
N ALA A 219 -19.47 -2.49 13.33
CA ALA A 219 -19.70 -1.49 14.38
C ALA A 219 -19.89 -0.03 13.88
N GLY A 220 -19.96 0.20 12.56
CA GLY A 220 -20.40 1.48 11.97
C GLY A 220 -19.44 2.67 12.14
N SER A 221 -18.17 2.43 12.44
CA SER A 221 -17.12 3.46 12.41
C SER A 221 -16.06 3.12 11.38
N ASP A 222 -15.51 4.12 10.69
CA ASP A 222 -14.51 4.00 9.61
C ASP A 222 -13.17 3.32 10.03
N LEU A 223 -13.06 2.82 11.26
CA LEU A 223 -11.88 2.19 11.87
C LEU A 223 -12.25 0.89 12.60
N SER A 224 -13.21 0.13 12.05
CA SER A 224 -13.88 -0.94 12.77
C SER A 224 -12.98 -2.17 13.04
N LEU A 225 -11.99 -2.42 12.19
CA LEU A 225 -10.94 -3.44 12.40
C LEU A 225 -9.62 -2.80 12.86
N GLY A 226 -8.94 -3.42 13.82
CA GLY A 226 -7.59 -3.01 14.23
C GLY A 226 -6.57 -3.24 13.10
N ILE A 227 -5.44 -2.51 13.11
CA ILE A 227 -4.42 -2.52 12.04
C ILE A 227 -3.92 -3.94 11.66
N GLY A 228 -4.00 -4.92 12.56
CA GLY A 228 -3.64 -6.32 12.30
C GLY A 228 -4.80 -7.31 12.32
N ASP A 229 -6.04 -6.83 12.45
CA ASP A 229 -7.24 -7.69 12.48
C ASP A 229 -7.62 -8.03 11.03
N PRO A 230 -7.62 -9.32 10.62
CA PRO A 230 -8.16 -9.73 9.34
C PRO A 230 -9.68 -9.65 9.33
N LEU A 231 -10.27 -9.79 8.15
CA LEU A 231 -11.71 -9.98 8.01
C LEU A 231 -12.15 -11.24 8.80
N PRO A 232 -13.22 -11.18 9.61
CA PRO A 232 -13.74 -12.34 10.31
C PRO A 232 -14.08 -13.49 9.34
N PRO A 233 -13.75 -14.76 9.66
CA PRO A 233 -14.01 -15.89 8.76
C PRO A 233 -15.48 -16.05 8.36
N GLU A 234 -16.40 -15.73 9.27
CA GLU A 234 -17.86 -15.74 9.02
C GLU A 234 -18.34 -14.71 7.98
N GLU A 235 -17.51 -13.71 7.68
CA GLU A 235 -17.81 -12.66 6.73
C GLU A 235 -17.23 -12.92 5.33
N LEU A 236 -16.40 -13.97 5.18
CA LEU A 236 -15.70 -14.28 3.93
C LEU A 236 -16.63 -14.56 2.76
N ASP A 237 -17.78 -15.20 3.00
CA ASP A 237 -18.73 -15.51 1.93
C ASP A 237 -19.40 -14.25 1.36
N ALA A 238 -19.67 -13.26 2.22
CA ALA A 238 -20.21 -11.97 1.79
C ALA A 238 -19.14 -11.16 1.04
N ALA A 239 -17.89 -11.17 1.51
CA ALA A 239 -16.77 -10.56 0.79
C ALA A 239 -16.49 -11.23 -0.56
N LYS A 240 -16.55 -12.57 -0.64
CA LYS A 240 -16.46 -13.35 -1.89
C LYS A 240 -17.51 -12.91 -2.90
N LYS A 241 -18.76 -12.76 -2.44
CA LYS A 241 -19.87 -12.33 -3.28
C LYS A 241 -19.68 -10.91 -3.81
N ALA A 242 -19.22 -9.98 -2.96
CA ALA A 242 -18.89 -8.61 -3.37
C ALA A 242 -17.72 -8.58 -4.36
N TRP A 243 -16.68 -9.39 -4.12
CA TRP A 243 -15.51 -9.50 -4.99
C TRP A 243 -15.85 -10.02 -6.38
N ALA A 244 -16.75 -11.01 -6.46
CA ALA A 244 -17.15 -11.62 -7.72
C ALA A 244 -18.11 -10.75 -8.56
N GLN A 245 -18.54 -9.60 -8.06
CA GLN A 245 -19.49 -8.73 -8.76
C GLN A 245 -18.84 -8.02 -9.95
N ASP A 246 -19.28 -8.40 -11.16
CA ASP A 246 -18.85 -7.80 -12.42
C ASP A 246 -19.80 -6.72 -12.95
N SER A 247 -20.99 -6.61 -12.36
CA SER A 247 -22.07 -5.74 -12.82
C SER A 247 -22.65 -4.93 -11.67
N PHE A 248 -22.63 -3.60 -11.80
CA PHE A 248 -23.04 -2.67 -10.73
C PHE A 248 -23.61 -1.38 -11.30
N VAL A 249 -24.23 -0.54 -10.45
CA VAL A 249 -24.76 0.77 -10.86
C VAL A 249 -23.85 1.87 -10.32
N TYR A 250 -23.34 2.72 -11.23
CA TYR A 250 -22.55 3.89 -10.88
C TYR A 250 -23.23 5.14 -11.41
N GLU A 251 -23.58 6.08 -10.52
CA GLU A 251 -24.29 7.33 -10.87
C GLU A 251 -25.55 7.10 -11.73
N GLY A 252 -26.32 6.06 -11.40
CA GLY A 252 -27.55 5.70 -12.12
C GLY A 252 -27.33 5.00 -13.48
N ARG A 253 -26.08 4.66 -13.83
CA ARG A 253 -25.74 3.92 -15.05
C ARG A 253 -25.32 2.50 -14.72
N SER A 254 -25.84 1.52 -15.46
CA SER A 254 -25.36 0.15 -15.41
C SER A 254 -23.94 0.06 -15.95
N CYS A 255 -23.06 -0.52 -15.17
CA CYS A 255 -21.66 -0.76 -15.47
C CYS A 255 -21.40 -2.25 -15.47
N THR A 256 -20.60 -2.72 -16.43
CA THR A 256 -20.01 -4.06 -16.43
C THR A 256 -18.50 -3.90 -16.50
N THR A 257 -17.77 -4.65 -15.69
CA THR A 257 -16.32 -4.55 -15.53
C THR A 257 -15.65 -5.88 -15.83
N THR A 258 -14.39 -5.83 -16.26
CA THR A 258 -13.52 -7.02 -16.41
C THR A 258 -12.78 -7.36 -15.11
N PHE A 259 -13.03 -6.61 -14.03
CA PHE A 259 -12.46 -6.84 -12.71
C PHE A 259 -13.40 -7.68 -11.83
N PRO A 260 -12.86 -8.45 -10.87
CA PRO A 260 -11.43 -8.67 -10.61
C PRO A 260 -10.76 -9.48 -11.71
N ARG A 261 -9.49 -9.15 -12.00
CA ARG A 261 -8.65 -10.07 -12.76
C ARG A 261 -8.39 -11.30 -11.89
N LYS A 262 -8.53 -12.48 -12.46
CA LYS A 262 -8.35 -13.76 -11.75
C LYS A 262 -6.99 -14.39 -12.01
N THR A 263 -6.31 -13.93 -13.05
CA THR A 263 -5.03 -14.47 -13.52
C THR A 263 -4.03 -13.35 -13.66
N PHE A 264 -2.83 -13.56 -13.13
CA PHE A 264 -1.65 -12.73 -13.34
C PHE A 264 -0.54 -13.61 -13.90
N VAL A 265 0.09 -13.18 -14.99
CA VAL A 265 1.19 -13.91 -15.62
C VAL A 265 2.40 -12.99 -15.69
N SER A 266 3.56 -13.45 -15.25
CA SER A 266 4.82 -12.71 -15.35
C SER A 266 5.91 -13.61 -15.90
N GLU A 267 6.79 -13.04 -16.71
CA GLU A 267 7.99 -13.71 -17.21
C GLU A 267 9.23 -12.97 -16.73
N PHE A 268 10.25 -13.72 -16.30
CA PHE A 268 11.48 -13.14 -15.81
C PHE A 268 12.67 -14.07 -16.03
N ILE A 269 13.87 -13.48 -15.99
CA ILE A 269 15.13 -14.21 -15.96
C ILE A 269 15.65 -14.20 -14.51
N ALA A 270 15.91 -15.37 -13.95
CA ALA A 270 16.45 -15.50 -12.59
C ALA A 270 17.84 -14.86 -12.52
N SER A 271 18.00 -13.82 -11.70
CA SER A 271 19.29 -13.15 -11.49
C SER A 271 20.25 -13.94 -10.59
N ASP A 272 19.72 -14.90 -9.82
CA ASP A 272 20.50 -15.79 -8.96
C ASP A 272 19.99 -17.24 -8.96
N THR A 273 20.78 -18.14 -8.38
CA THR A 273 20.40 -19.54 -8.11
C THR A 273 19.93 -19.66 -6.67
N GLY A 274 18.74 -20.18 -6.45
CA GLY A 274 18.18 -20.31 -5.11
C GLY A 274 16.70 -20.67 -5.12
N GLU A 275 16.16 -20.92 -3.92
CA GLU A 275 14.73 -21.15 -3.76
C GLU A 275 13.94 -19.88 -4.09
N PHE A 276 12.85 -20.04 -4.84
CA PHE A 276 11.90 -18.98 -5.15
C PHE A 276 10.99 -18.70 -3.96
N PHE A 277 10.80 -17.43 -3.65
CA PHE A 277 9.83 -16.96 -2.66
C PHE A 277 8.87 -15.97 -3.32
N LEU A 278 7.63 -15.96 -2.83
CA LEU A 278 6.58 -15.03 -3.26
C LEU A 278 5.94 -14.38 -2.04
N PHE A 279 5.56 -13.12 -2.16
CA PHE A 279 4.74 -12.43 -1.18
C PHE A 279 4.06 -11.25 -1.86
N VAL A 280 3.00 -10.72 -1.24
CA VAL A 280 2.39 -9.46 -1.69
C VAL A 280 3.16 -8.27 -1.11
N ASN A 281 3.20 -7.16 -1.83
CA ASN A 281 3.80 -5.93 -1.33
C ASN A 281 2.90 -5.28 -0.28
N ASP A 282 3.36 -5.24 0.96
CA ASP A 282 2.66 -4.63 2.07
C ASP A 282 3.61 -3.85 2.98
N ALA A 283 3.06 -3.19 3.98
CA ALA A 283 3.83 -2.52 5.01
C ALA A 283 4.60 -3.55 5.85
N VAL A 284 5.82 -3.17 6.21
CA VAL A 284 6.72 -4.00 6.99
C VAL A 284 7.22 -3.25 8.19
N HIS A 285 7.48 -3.99 9.25
CA HIS A 285 8.06 -3.44 10.46
C HIS A 285 9.07 -4.38 11.09
N ILE A 286 9.91 -3.83 11.96
CA ILE A 286 10.80 -4.62 12.80
C ILE A 286 9.93 -5.42 13.77
N ALA A 287 9.97 -6.75 13.63
CA ALA A 287 9.19 -7.67 14.46
C ALA A 287 10.10 -8.72 15.12
N TRP A 288 9.64 -9.25 16.25
CA TRP A 288 10.23 -10.41 16.91
C TRP A 288 9.12 -11.33 17.42
N PRO A 289 8.86 -12.49 16.78
CA PRO A 289 9.59 -13.09 15.65
C PRO A 289 9.56 -12.26 14.36
N ALA A 290 10.59 -12.36 13.53
CA ALA A 290 10.75 -11.53 12.33
C ALA A 290 9.61 -11.68 11.29
N ARG A 291 8.93 -12.84 11.29
CA ARG A 291 7.79 -13.14 10.42
C ARG A 291 6.46 -12.59 10.95
N ASP A 292 6.37 -12.10 12.18
CA ASP A 292 5.12 -11.59 12.76
C ASP A 292 4.83 -10.17 12.25
N GLN A 293 4.49 -10.05 10.98
CA GLN A 293 4.22 -8.78 10.30
C GLN A 293 2.74 -8.42 10.44
N ILE A 294 2.42 -7.35 11.17
CA ILE A 294 1.06 -6.91 11.49
C ILE A 294 0.24 -6.70 10.21
N SER A 295 0.83 -6.03 9.23
CA SER A 295 0.20 -5.75 7.93
C SER A 295 0.15 -6.95 6.98
N TYR A 296 0.64 -8.13 7.38
CA TYR A 296 0.33 -9.38 6.66
C TYR A 296 -0.74 -10.19 7.39
N ARG A 297 -0.93 -9.97 8.70
CA ARG A 297 -1.95 -10.67 9.50
C ARG A 297 -3.38 -10.23 9.18
N ASN A 298 -3.53 -9.00 8.71
CA ASN A 298 -4.78 -8.44 8.25
C ASN A 298 -5.09 -8.80 6.78
N ASN A 299 -4.18 -9.48 6.09
CA ASN A 299 -4.37 -9.92 4.72
C ASN A 299 -5.17 -11.20 4.67
N THR A 300 -6.09 -11.27 3.71
CA THR A 300 -6.88 -12.45 3.40
C THR A 300 -6.76 -12.73 1.91
N GLY A 301 -6.76 -14.00 1.54
CA GLY A 301 -6.72 -14.42 0.15
C GLY A 301 -5.74 -15.54 -0.11
N ALA A 302 -6.08 -16.34 -1.10
CA ALA A 302 -5.23 -17.41 -1.57
C ALA A 302 -5.18 -17.43 -3.09
N ALA A 303 -4.14 -18.05 -3.65
CA ALA A 303 -4.03 -18.27 -5.08
C ALA A 303 -3.23 -19.53 -5.36
N THR A 304 -3.54 -20.16 -6.49
CA THR A 304 -2.70 -21.20 -7.08
C THR A 304 -1.58 -20.53 -7.86
N VAL A 305 -0.34 -20.86 -7.52
CA VAL A 305 0.86 -20.37 -8.20
C VAL A 305 1.44 -21.51 -9.01
N THR A 306 1.68 -21.28 -10.29
CA THR A 306 2.37 -22.21 -11.17
C THR A 306 3.61 -21.51 -11.71
N ILE A 307 4.75 -22.19 -11.71
CA ILE A 307 5.97 -21.73 -12.36
C ILE A 307 6.40 -22.77 -13.39
N GLU A 308 6.90 -22.33 -14.53
CA GLU A 308 7.52 -23.19 -15.53
C GLU A 308 8.79 -22.56 -16.08
N ARG A 309 9.79 -23.40 -16.35
CA ARG A 309 11.02 -22.98 -17.02
C ARG A 309 10.76 -22.89 -18.52
N LEU A 310 11.04 -21.73 -19.10
CA LEU A 310 10.88 -21.48 -20.53
C LEU A 310 12.09 -22.01 -21.33
N PRO A 311 11.88 -22.43 -22.60
CA PRO A 311 12.98 -22.70 -23.52
C PRO A 311 13.86 -21.46 -23.71
N ARG A 312 15.17 -21.65 -23.89
CA ARG A 312 16.16 -20.56 -24.07
C ARG A 312 15.82 -19.57 -25.21
N THR A 313 14.98 -19.96 -26.16
CA THR A 313 14.65 -19.17 -27.35
C THR A 313 13.46 -18.23 -27.14
N GLU A 314 12.66 -18.40 -26.07
CA GLU A 314 11.38 -17.71 -25.89
C GLU A 314 11.40 -16.58 -24.86
N ALA A 315 12.54 -16.31 -24.21
CA ALA A 315 12.61 -15.34 -23.12
C ALA A 315 12.63 -13.87 -23.63
N PRO A 316 11.68 -13.01 -23.22
CA PRO A 316 11.80 -11.56 -23.41
C PRO A 316 12.98 -11.02 -22.59
N ALA A 317 13.70 -10.03 -23.14
CA ALA A 317 14.89 -9.42 -22.54
C ALA A 317 14.58 -8.45 -21.38
N THR A 318 13.68 -8.82 -20.47
CA THR A 318 13.45 -8.07 -19.23
C THR A 318 14.32 -8.69 -18.15
N THR A 319 15.52 -8.14 -17.98
CA THR A 319 16.43 -8.55 -16.92
C THR A 319 15.79 -8.19 -15.58
N ALA A 320 15.74 -9.15 -14.64
CA ALA A 320 15.42 -8.86 -13.25
C ALA A 320 16.59 -8.07 -12.63
N SER A 321 16.66 -6.78 -12.94
CA SER A 321 17.61 -5.84 -12.34
C SER A 321 16.82 -4.86 -11.49
N ALA A 322 17.08 -4.88 -10.19
CA ALA A 322 16.68 -3.80 -9.29
C ALA A 322 17.36 -2.48 -9.73
N PRO A 323 16.68 -1.33 -9.61
CA PRO A 323 17.33 -0.03 -9.66
C PRO A 323 18.25 0.21 -8.44
#